data_AF-A0A9X3Z4W5-F1
#
_entry.id   AF-A0A9X3Z4W5-F1
#
_cell.length_a   1.000
_cell.length_b   1.000
_cell.length_c   1.000
_cell.angle_alpha   90.00
_cell.angle_beta   90.00
_cell.angle_gamma   90.00
#
_symmetry.space_group_name_H-M   'P 1'
#
loop_
_entity.id
_entity.type
_entity.pdbx_description
1 polymer ?
#
loop_
_entity_poly.entity_id
_entity_poly.type
_entity_poly.pdbx_seq_one_letter_code
_entity_poly.pdbx_strand_id
1 'polypeptide(L)'
;MAFKNKWSRMLGGLVLTMSLGGCSWGAAVTGSAPNASRLPQTTQELIAAQPGPLAGTHFYLAHYPQRSDIANILDRLPPLVDGLDEAMVQAYGEKLLALFAEDYASPQTVVDRWRVASFGSPDMEDARFQFKEHFNVEIILDASGSMAGKIGDKTKMQLAKEAIQAFAESLPEGARVSLRVYGHKGSNADEHKQLSCGSSELVYPLQPFDAQRLAEALHQFEPTGWTSIARSLQLAQVDLAAFGAEDNTNVIYLVSDGIETCDGDPVTAAKELSRSHIMPLLNVIGFDVNADGQKQLKQIAQAAEGLYANVTNQEQFQAELERAREIAEKWEKWKRDALSEADAVRIDRRKWIDRYDRDWYEKNWRESLNVGAAIEYLAATGKIGSQAKTYLTRMRQEREALVTRSKEELTAYLLNLTEKSYEEMRAEIEQKYRGE
;
A
#
# COMPACT_ATOMS: atom_id res chain seq x y z
N MET A 1 -27.66 -76.72 -30.68
CA MET A 1 -28.48 -77.13 -29.52
C MET A 1 -28.40 -75.98 -28.51
N ALA A 2 -29.40 -75.11 -28.45
CA ALA A 2 -30.58 -75.21 -27.56
C ALA A 2 -30.20 -74.98 -26.07
N PHE A 3 -30.82 -74.11 -25.26
CA PHE A 3 -32.10 -73.38 -25.35
C PHE A 3 -32.18 -72.33 -24.19
N LYS A 4 -32.68 -71.10 -24.49
CA LYS A 4 -33.74 -70.28 -23.80
C LYS A 4 -33.63 -69.95 -22.29
N ASN A 5 -34.08 -68.81 -21.72
CA ASN A 5 -35.15 -67.79 -22.00
C ASN A 5 -34.98 -66.67 -20.90
N LYS A 6 -35.49 -65.42 -20.92
CA LYS A 6 -36.85 -64.94 -21.25
C LYS A 6 -36.95 -63.37 -21.26
N TRP A 7 -37.54 -62.78 -22.32
CA TRP A 7 -38.60 -61.71 -22.41
C TRP A 7 -38.48 -60.38 -21.60
N SER A 8 -38.86 -59.15 -22.03
CA SER A 8 -39.73 -58.64 -23.12
C SER A 8 -39.62 -57.09 -23.32
N ARG A 9 -39.95 -56.62 -24.55
CA ARG A 9 -40.56 -55.31 -24.99
C ARG A 9 -39.71 -54.01 -24.93
N MET A 10 -39.34 -53.31 -26.03
CA MET A 10 -40.10 -52.48 -27.02
C MET A 10 -41.04 -51.45 -26.35
N LEU A 11 -41.11 -50.13 -26.66
CA LEU A 11 -40.76 -49.34 -27.85
C LEU A 11 -40.96 -47.83 -27.55
N GLY A 12 -40.25 -46.95 -28.28
CA GLY A 12 -40.62 -45.54 -28.56
C GLY A 12 -39.94 -44.52 -27.65
N GLY A 13 -39.19 -43.51 -28.09
CA GLY A 13 -39.11 -42.79 -29.37
C GLY A 13 -39.07 -41.29 -28.98
N LEU A 14 -38.07 -40.50 -29.37
CA LEU A 14 -38.26 -39.50 -30.41
C LEU A 14 -36.92 -38.90 -30.89
N VAL A 15 -36.97 -38.52 -32.15
CA VAL A 15 -35.94 -38.09 -33.08
C VAL A 15 -35.33 -36.73 -32.74
N LEU A 16 -33.99 -36.66 -32.86
CA LEU A 16 -33.18 -35.45 -32.91
C LEU A 16 -33.38 -34.77 -34.28
N THR A 17 -33.93 -33.57 -34.31
CA THR A 17 -34.01 -32.75 -35.54
C THR A 17 -32.98 -31.62 -35.47
N MET A 18 -32.07 -31.61 -36.45
CA MET A 18 -31.25 -30.44 -36.77
C MET A 18 -32.12 -29.37 -37.44
N SER A 19 -31.99 -28.13 -36.99
CA SER A 19 -32.37 -26.94 -37.74
C SER A 19 -31.31 -25.87 -37.59
N LEU A 20 -30.72 -25.47 -38.72
CA LEU A 20 -29.95 -24.25 -38.89
C LEU A 20 -30.88 -23.03 -38.88
N GLY A 21 -30.45 -21.93 -38.24
CA GLY A 21 -30.96 -20.59 -38.53
C GLY A 21 -31.10 -19.65 -37.33
N GLY A 22 -30.46 -18.49 -37.42
CA GLY A 22 -31.07 -17.23 -36.99
C GLY A 22 -30.60 -16.62 -35.67
N CYS A 23 -30.18 -15.36 -35.75
CA CYS A 23 -29.94 -14.44 -34.64
C CYS A 23 -31.09 -14.41 -33.62
N SER A 24 -30.73 -14.38 -32.34
CA SER A 24 -31.56 -13.81 -31.27
C SER A 24 -30.62 -13.17 -30.24
N TRP A 25 -30.33 -11.89 -30.44
CA TRP A 25 -29.99 -10.99 -29.35
C TRP A 25 -31.31 -10.67 -28.64
N GLY A 26 -31.50 -11.19 -27.44
CA GLY A 26 -32.72 -10.95 -26.69
C GLY A 26 -32.97 -11.94 -25.56
N ALA A 27 -32.03 -12.03 -24.61
CA ALA A 27 -32.26 -12.48 -23.23
C ALA A 27 -30.93 -12.52 -22.45
N ALA A 28 -30.36 -11.36 -22.14
CA ALA A 28 -29.32 -11.23 -21.11
C ALA A 28 -29.30 -9.80 -20.55
N VAL A 29 -30.47 -9.28 -20.19
CA VAL A 29 -30.61 -8.10 -19.32
C VAL A 29 -31.50 -8.50 -18.14
N THR A 30 -30.99 -9.41 -17.33
CA THR A 30 -31.35 -9.60 -15.90
C THR A 30 -30.28 -10.48 -15.29
N GLY A 31 -29.04 -10.00 -15.34
CA GLY A 31 -27.93 -10.52 -14.54
C GLY A 31 -27.32 -9.30 -13.89
N SER A 32 -27.68 -9.02 -12.64
CA SER A 32 -27.04 -8.01 -11.82
C SER A 32 -25.54 -8.28 -11.82
N ALA A 33 -24.79 -7.45 -12.54
CA ALA A 33 -23.34 -7.42 -12.46
C ALA A 33 -22.96 -7.17 -10.99
N PRO A 34 -22.02 -7.95 -10.40
CA PRO A 34 -21.55 -7.65 -9.05
C PRO A 34 -20.82 -6.31 -9.10
N ASN A 35 -21.40 -5.29 -8.44
CA ASN A 35 -20.86 -3.94 -8.20
C ASN A 35 -19.84 -3.43 -9.22
N ALA A 36 -20.31 -2.84 -10.32
CA ALA A 36 -19.52 -1.80 -10.99
C ALA A 36 -19.49 -0.60 -10.03
N SER A 37 -18.43 -0.48 -9.24
CA SER A 37 -18.22 0.64 -8.32
C SER A 37 -18.26 1.93 -9.14
N ARG A 38 -19.28 2.76 -8.95
CA ARG A 38 -19.32 4.10 -9.54
C ARG A 38 -18.05 4.86 -9.15
N LEU A 39 -17.57 5.73 -10.04
CA LEU A 39 -16.42 6.57 -9.72
C LEU A 39 -16.68 7.40 -8.45
N PRO A 40 -15.66 7.61 -7.60
CA PRO A 40 -15.76 8.51 -6.47
C PRO A 40 -16.28 9.89 -6.88
N GLN A 41 -17.33 10.35 -6.20
CA GLN A 41 -17.98 11.64 -6.40
C GLN A 41 -17.69 12.64 -5.28
N THR A 42 -17.15 12.16 -4.16
CA THR A 42 -16.89 12.97 -2.96
C THR A 42 -15.44 12.84 -2.50
N THR A 43 -15.01 13.78 -1.68
CA THR A 43 -13.70 13.74 -1.00
C THR A 43 -13.51 12.44 -0.19
N GLN A 44 -14.55 11.98 0.51
CA GLN A 44 -14.52 10.74 1.30
C GLN A 44 -14.42 9.49 0.41
N GLU A 45 -15.19 9.43 -0.67
CA GLU A 45 -15.09 8.31 -1.62
C GLU A 45 -13.73 8.30 -2.31
N LEU A 46 -13.11 9.46 -2.56
CA LEU A 46 -11.78 9.57 -3.17
C LEU A 46 -10.67 8.99 -2.30
N ILE A 47 -10.63 9.35 -1.01
CA ILE A 47 -9.61 8.84 -0.08
C ILE A 47 -9.83 7.38 0.34
N ALA A 48 -11.05 6.87 0.15
CA ALA A 48 -11.38 5.46 0.38
C ALA A 48 -11.19 4.59 -0.87
N ALA A 49 -11.02 5.20 -2.05
CA ALA A 49 -10.86 4.48 -3.30
C ALA A 49 -9.53 3.72 -3.35
N GLN A 50 -9.57 2.53 -3.94
CA GLN A 50 -8.34 1.80 -4.25
C GLN A 50 -7.69 2.35 -5.52
N PRO A 51 -6.35 2.34 -5.60
CA PRO A 51 -5.65 2.71 -6.82
C PRO A 51 -5.96 1.74 -7.95
N GLY A 52 -6.00 2.27 -9.16
CA GLY A 52 -6.12 1.51 -10.39
C GLY A 52 -4.85 0.72 -10.71
N PRO A 53 -4.95 -0.33 -11.55
CA PRO A 53 -3.81 -1.14 -11.96
C PRO A 53 -2.73 -0.37 -12.73
N LEU A 54 -3.02 0.84 -13.22
CA LEU A 54 -2.08 1.72 -13.93
C LEU A 54 -1.74 2.99 -13.14
N ALA A 55 -2.08 3.04 -11.84
CA ALA A 55 -1.67 4.13 -10.96
C ALA A 55 -0.13 4.27 -10.95
N GLY A 56 0.39 5.50 -10.87
CA GLY A 56 1.83 5.76 -10.86
C GLY A 56 2.54 5.63 -12.22
N THR A 57 1.84 5.15 -13.27
CA THR A 57 2.43 5.04 -14.62
C THR A 57 2.54 6.40 -15.32
N HIS A 58 3.30 6.48 -16.42
CA HIS A 58 3.52 7.72 -17.15
C HIS A 58 3.21 7.54 -18.65
N PHE A 59 2.01 7.04 -18.96
CA PHE A 59 1.54 6.79 -20.33
C PHE A 59 1.54 8.03 -21.23
N TYR A 60 1.49 9.24 -20.66
CA TYR A 60 1.61 10.47 -21.44
C TYR A 60 3.03 10.72 -21.99
N LEU A 61 4.07 10.08 -21.45
CA LEU A 61 5.45 10.23 -21.93
C LEU A 61 5.74 9.30 -23.11
N ALA A 62 6.17 9.86 -24.24
CA ALA A 62 6.38 9.14 -25.49
C ALA A 62 7.34 7.93 -25.36
N HIS A 63 8.36 8.05 -24.51
CA HIS A 63 9.40 7.04 -24.30
C HIS A 63 9.29 6.29 -22.97
N TYR A 64 8.10 6.23 -22.36
CA TYR A 64 7.89 5.48 -21.12
C TYR A 64 8.12 3.96 -21.34
N PRO A 65 8.95 3.27 -20.53
CA PRO A 65 9.33 1.88 -20.77
C PRO A 65 8.15 0.90 -20.91
N GLN A 66 7.08 1.08 -20.12
CA GLN A 66 5.91 0.18 -20.11
C GLN A 66 4.77 0.68 -21.04
N ARG A 67 5.05 1.64 -21.93
CA ARG A 67 4.01 2.24 -22.80
C ARG A 67 3.31 1.20 -23.68
N SER A 68 4.04 0.20 -24.18
CA SER A 68 3.46 -0.91 -24.97
C SER A 68 2.51 -1.77 -24.17
N ASP A 69 2.81 -2.05 -22.90
CA ASP A 69 1.96 -2.87 -22.03
C ASP A 69 0.66 -2.14 -21.71
N ILE A 70 0.74 -0.84 -21.45
CA ILE A 70 -0.44 0.03 -21.26
C ILE A 70 -1.28 0.08 -22.54
N ALA A 71 -0.65 0.25 -23.71
CA ALA A 71 -1.34 0.23 -25.00
C ALA A 71 -2.09 -1.10 -25.23
N ASN A 72 -1.46 -2.24 -24.91
CA ASN A 72 -2.08 -3.57 -24.99
C ASN A 72 -3.31 -3.71 -24.07
N ILE A 73 -3.29 -3.07 -22.90
CA ILE A 73 -4.44 -3.03 -21.98
C ILE A 73 -5.57 -2.20 -22.59
N LEU A 74 -5.26 -1.01 -23.12
CA LEU A 74 -6.22 -0.15 -23.80
C LEU A 74 -6.82 -0.83 -25.05
N ASP A 75 -6.02 -1.62 -25.76
CA ASP A 75 -6.45 -2.35 -26.94
C ASP A 75 -7.46 -3.47 -26.66
N ARG A 76 -7.60 -3.89 -25.40
CA ARG A 76 -8.63 -4.83 -24.97
C ARG A 76 -9.98 -4.16 -24.68
N LEU A 77 -10.03 -2.83 -24.61
CA LEU A 77 -11.28 -2.11 -24.44
C LEU A 77 -12.16 -2.24 -25.70
N PRO A 78 -13.49 -2.45 -25.54
CA PRO A 78 -14.40 -2.56 -26.68
C PRO A 78 -14.43 -1.26 -27.49
N PRO A 79 -14.65 -1.31 -28.81
CA PRO A 79 -14.81 -0.10 -29.60
C PRO A 79 -16.12 0.62 -29.25
N LEU A 80 -16.10 1.95 -29.28
CA LEU A 80 -17.24 2.82 -29.05
C LEU A 80 -17.36 3.81 -30.23
N VAL A 81 -17.94 3.31 -31.32
CA VAL A 81 -18.22 4.06 -32.55
C VAL A 81 -19.52 4.86 -32.45
N ASP A 82 -19.59 5.98 -33.16
CA ASP A 82 -20.64 7.00 -33.00
C ASP A 82 -22.07 6.44 -33.24
N GLY A 83 -23.01 6.74 -32.31
CA GLY A 83 -24.38 6.18 -32.27
C GLY A 83 -25.00 6.14 -30.85
N LEU A 84 -24.73 7.18 -30.06
CA LEU A 84 -24.66 7.22 -28.59
C LEU A 84 -25.81 6.57 -27.78
N ASP A 85 -25.43 5.59 -26.95
CA ASP A 85 -26.08 5.30 -25.66
C ASP A 85 -25.22 5.91 -24.55
N GLU A 86 -25.72 6.97 -23.91
CA GLU A 86 -24.99 7.72 -22.88
C GLU A 86 -24.53 6.83 -21.72
N ALA A 87 -25.29 5.80 -21.36
CA ALA A 87 -24.95 4.89 -20.27
C ALA A 87 -23.70 4.05 -20.61
N MET A 88 -23.54 3.64 -21.87
CA MET A 88 -22.36 2.91 -22.31
C MET A 88 -21.11 3.80 -22.32
N VAL A 89 -21.23 5.06 -22.76
CA VAL A 89 -20.10 6.00 -22.76
C VAL A 89 -19.67 6.34 -21.33
N GLN A 90 -20.63 6.52 -20.43
CA GLN A 90 -20.37 6.72 -19.02
C GLN A 90 -19.63 5.53 -18.41
N ALA A 91 -20.14 4.30 -18.58
CA ALA A 91 -19.48 3.09 -18.06
C ALA A 91 -18.08 2.89 -18.64
N TYR A 92 -17.88 3.24 -19.91
CA TYR A 92 -16.56 3.24 -20.55
C TYR A 92 -15.60 4.22 -19.87
N GLY A 93 -16.06 5.45 -19.64
CA GLY A 93 -15.27 6.48 -18.97
C GLY A 93 -14.96 6.14 -17.51
N GLU A 94 -15.92 5.57 -16.78
CA GLU A 94 -15.72 5.07 -15.42
C GLU A 94 -14.63 4.00 -15.37
N LYS A 95 -14.67 3.04 -16.29
CA LYS A 95 -13.65 2.00 -16.40
C LYS A 95 -12.28 2.58 -16.79
N LEU A 96 -12.24 3.53 -17.72
CA LEU A 96 -10.99 4.15 -18.15
C LEU A 96 -10.34 4.95 -17.01
N LEU A 97 -11.12 5.71 -16.27
CA LEU A 97 -10.67 6.47 -15.10
C LEU A 97 -10.21 5.53 -13.98
N ALA A 98 -10.94 4.44 -13.74
CA ALA A 98 -10.57 3.43 -12.74
C ALA A 98 -9.23 2.72 -13.06
N LEU A 99 -8.82 2.62 -14.32
CA LEU A 99 -7.52 2.06 -14.67
C LEU A 99 -6.36 2.90 -14.11
N PHE A 100 -6.49 4.23 -14.17
CA PHE A 100 -5.42 5.18 -13.83
C PHE A 100 -5.61 5.85 -12.46
N ALA A 101 -6.67 5.50 -11.72
CA ALA A 101 -6.99 6.12 -10.43
C ALA A 101 -5.80 6.05 -9.46
N GLU A 102 -5.36 7.19 -8.94
CA GLU A 102 -4.22 7.27 -8.02
C GLU A 102 -4.62 7.00 -6.56
N ASP A 103 -3.67 6.58 -5.72
CA ASP A 103 -3.85 6.43 -4.25
C ASP A 103 -3.76 7.80 -3.56
N TYR A 104 -4.89 8.50 -3.43
CA TYR A 104 -4.96 9.79 -2.74
C TYR A 104 -4.93 9.59 -1.22
N ALA A 105 -3.89 10.12 -0.56
CA ALA A 105 -3.69 9.94 0.86
C ALA A 105 -4.81 10.60 1.69
N SER A 106 -5.27 9.92 2.75
CA SER A 106 -6.20 10.48 3.75
C SER A 106 -5.49 11.51 4.65
N PRO A 107 -6.20 12.52 5.19
CA PRO A 107 -5.68 13.43 6.23
C PRO A 107 -5.11 12.71 7.45
N GLN A 108 -5.62 11.51 7.77
CA GLN A 108 -5.09 10.68 8.85
C GLN A 108 -3.59 10.43 8.69
N THR A 109 -3.12 10.24 7.44
CA THR A 109 -1.69 10.05 7.15
C THR A 109 -0.84 11.24 7.60
N VAL A 110 -1.38 12.46 7.51
CA VAL A 110 -0.68 13.69 7.96
C VAL A 110 -0.71 13.79 9.48
N VAL A 111 -1.83 13.46 10.13
CA VAL A 111 -1.94 13.47 11.59
C VAL A 111 -1.10 12.37 12.24
N ASP A 112 -1.05 11.18 11.65
CA ASP A 112 -0.16 10.10 12.06
C ASP A 112 1.31 10.53 11.95
N ARG A 113 1.66 11.28 10.89
CA ARG A 113 2.99 11.88 10.75
C ARG A 113 3.24 13.00 11.76
N TRP A 114 2.24 13.81 12.10
CA TRP A 114 2.37 14.81 13.15
C TRP A 114 2.56 14.20 14.52
N ARG A 115 1.95 13.03 14.80
CA ARG A 115 2.20 12.27 16.03
C ARG A 115 3.69 11.97 16.19
N VAL A 116 4.31 11.47 15.11
CA VAL A 116 5.76 11.22 15.05
C VAL A 116 6.55 12.53 15.14
N ALA A 117 6.07 13.60 14.51
CA ALA A 117 6.72 14.89 14.60
C ALA A 117 6.69 15.47 16.02
N SER A 118 5.64 15.16 16.79
CA SER A 118 5.46 15.53 18.19
C SER A 118 6.04 14.50 19.17
N PHE A 119 6.79 13.50 18.68
CA PHE A 119 7.52 12.55 19.52
C PHE A 119 8.50 13.31 20.43
N GLY A 120 8.45 13.03 21.73
CA GLY A 120 9.23 13.72 22.76
C GLY A 120 8.58 14.97 23.35
N SER A 121 7.50 15.47 22.74
CA SER A 121 6.81 16.67 23.21
C SER A 121 6.22 16.46 24.61
N PRO A 122 6.28 17.48 25.50
CA PRO A 122 5.62 17.43 26.81
C PRO A 122 4.11 17.15 26.75
N ASP A 123 3.46 17.48 25.62
CA ASP A 123 2.02 17.35 25.41
C ASP A 123 1.59 15.94 24.94
N MET A 124 2.52 14.98 24.85
CA MET A 124 2.25 13.62 24.37
C MET A 124 1.88 12.67 25.54
N GLU A 125 0.60 12.28 25.59
CA GLU A 125 0.08 11.38 26.64
C GLU A 125 0.49 9.92 26.43
N ASP A 126 0.71 9.48 25.19
CA ASP A 126 1.09 8.12 24.86
C ASP A 126 2.57 7.85 25.16
N ALA A 127 2.83 6.93 26.09
CA ALA A 127 4.17 6.54 26.54
C ALA A 127 5.10 6.06 25.41
N ARG A 128 4.53 5.53 24.31
CA ARG A 128 5.30 5.07 23.12
C ARG A 128 6.01 6.21 22.41
N PHE A 129 5.50 7.43 22.57
CA PHE A 129 5.96 8.63 21.89
C PHE A 129 6.73 9.57 22.82
N GLN A 130 7.05 9.11 24.03
CA GLN A 130 7.93 9.79 24.97
C GLN A 130 9.36 9.28 24.79
N PHE A 131 10.34 10.18 24.76
CA PHE A 131 11.74 9.77 24.73
C PHE A 131 12.14 9.12 26.06
N LYS A 132 12.78 7.94 25.95
CA LYS A 132 13.32 7.19 27.07
C LYS A 132 14.85 7.12 27.00
N GLU A 133 15.50 6.55 28.01
CA GLU A 133 16.96 6.50 28.07
C GLU A 133 17.59 5.67 26.95
N HIS A 134 16.87 4.69 26.39
CA HIS A 134 17.37 3.79 25.37
C HIS A 134 16.51 3.82 24.10
N PHE A 135 17.15 3.75 22.93
CA PHE A 135 16.48 3.73 21.62
C PHE A 135 16.85 2.45 20.85
N ASN A 136 15.86 1.60 20.60
CA ASN A 136 16.03 0.30 19.97
C ASN A 136 15.22 0.24 18.67
N VAL A 137 15.84 -0.25 17.60
CA VAL A 137 15.21 -0.39 16.29
C VAL A 137 15.31 -1.85 15.85
N GLU A 138 14.18 -2.50 15.61
CA GLU A 138 14.15 -3.81 14.96
C GLU A 138 13.62 -3.68 13.54
N ILE A 139 14.36 -4.19 12.58
CA ILE A 139 13.96 -4.24 11.17
C ILE A 139 13.54 -5.67 10.87
N ILE A 140 12.31 -5.84 10.39
CA ILE A 140 11.76 -7.11 9.92
C ILE A 140 11.70 -7.04 8.40
N LEU A 141 12.54 -7.81 7.72
CA LEU A 141 12.65 -7.85 6.27
C LEU A 141 11.96 -9.09 5.70
N ASP A 142 11.05 -8.86 4.76
CA ASP A 142 10.48 -9.89 3.89
C ASP A 142 11.52 -10.36 2.87
N ALA A 143 11.84 -11.65 2.91
CA ALA A 143 12.65 -12.34 1.90
C ALA A 143 11.86 -13.44 1.19
N SER A 144 10.55 -13.27 1.06
CA SER A 144 9.73 -14.12 0.22
C SER A 144 10.06 -13.98 -1.26
N GLY A 145 9.64 -14.95 -2.08
CA GLY A 145 9.98 -14.96 -3.50
C GLY A 145 9.42 -13.77 -4.31
N SER A 146 8.39 -13.06 -3.83
CA SER A 146 7.88 -11.85 -4.49
C SER A 146 8.93 -10.72 -4.53
N MET A 147 9.82 -10.67 -3.54
CA MET A 147 10.92 -9.71 -3.46
C MET A 147 12.01 -9.91 -4.54
N ALA A 148 11.92 -10.98 -5.34
CA ALA A 148 12.74 -11.17 -6.54
C ALA A 148 12.29 -10.29 -7.72
N GLY A 149 11.09 -9.67 -7.64
CA GLY A 149 10.58 -8.74 -8.64
C GLY A 149 11.53 -7.57 -8.89
N LYS A 150 11.50 -6.99 -10.10
CA LYS A 150 12.39 -5.89 -10.49
C LYS A 150 11.68 -4.54 -10.48
N ILE A 151 12.39 -3.52 -10.01
CA ILE A 151 12.04 -2.11 -10.13
C ILE A 151 13.21 -1.43 -10.84
N GLY A 152 12.99 -1.02 -12.09
CA GLY A 152 14.09 -0.55 -12.94
C GLY A 152 15.09 -1.68 -13.23
N ASP A 153 16.35 -1.46 -12.86
CA ASP A 153 17.48 -2.38 -13.08
C ASP A 153 17.79 -3.29 -11.87
N LYS A 154 17.25 -2.98 -10.69
CA LYS A 154 17.47 -3.72 -9.44
C LYS A 154 16.26 -4.55 -9.02
N THR A 155 16.50 -5.59 -8.22
CA THR A 155 15.42 -6.34 -7.57
C THR A 155 14.88 -5.59 -6.36
N LYS A 156 13.65 -5.90 -5.95
CA LYS A 156 13.07 -5.34 -4.72
C LYS A 156 13.95 -5.64 -3.51
N MET A 157 14.44 -6.87 -3.40
CA MET A 157 15.36 -7.29 -2.35
C MET A 157 16.65 -6.44 -2.33
N GLN A 158 17.26 -6.17 -3.49
CA GLN A 158 18.47 -5.33 -3.56
C GLN A 158 18.21 -3.92 -3.03
N LEU A 159 17.11 -3.31 -3.46
CA LEU A 159 16.72 -1.97 -3.02
C LEU A 159 16.42 -1.91 -1.52
N ALA A 160 15.72 -2.92 -0.98
CA ALA A 160 15.44 -3.02 0.44
C ALA A 160 16.73 -3.17 1.27
N LYS A 161 17.68 -4.01 0.85
CA LYS A 161 18.98 -4.17 1.53
C LYS A 161 19.78 -2.87 1.55
N GLU A 162 19.89 -2.20 0.40
CA GLU A 162 20.60 -0.92 0.29
C GLU A 162 19.98 0.14 1.20
N ALA A 163 18.65 0.23 1.24
CA ALA A 163 17.96 1.20 2.05
C ALA A 163 18.08 0.90 3.55
N ILE A 164 17.96 -0.37 3.96
CA ILE A 164 18.18 -0.80 5.35
C ILE A 164 19.60 -0.46 5.81
N GLN A 165 20.61 -0.72 4.98
CA GLN A 165 22.00 -0.38 5.29
C GLN A 165 22.17 1.12 5.51
N ALA A 166 21.72 1.94 4.54
CA ALA A 166 21.81 3.40 4.62
C ALA A 166 21.07 3.96 5.85
N PHE A 167 19.94 3.36 6.18
CA PHE A 167 19.16 3.73 7.35
C PHE A 167 19.87 3.41 8.67
N ALA A 168 20.38 2.20 8.82
CA ALA A 168 21.09 1.80 10.03
C ALA A 168 22.35 2.65 10.24
N GLU A 169 23.05 3.03 9.17
CA GLU A 169 24.18 3.97 9.20
C GLU A 169 23.78 5.37 9.66
N SER A 170 22.54 5.77 9.42
CA SER A 170 22.02 7.10 9.77
C SER A 170 21.52 7.22 11.21
N LEU A 171 21.38 6.09 11.92
CA LEU A 171 20.91 6.09 13.30
C LEU A 171 21.94 6.78 14.23
N PRO A 172 21.48 7.50 15.26
CA PRO A 172 22.36 8.23 16.15
C PRO A 172 23.24 7.31 17.00
N GLU A 173 24.34 7.88 17.48
CA GLU A 173 25.23 7.22 18.42
C GLU A 173 24.47 6.84 19.71
N GLY A 174 24.44 5.54 20.03
CA GLY A 174 23.70 5.01 21.17
C GLY A 174 22.38 4.30 20.81
N ALA A 175 21.89 4.43 19.57
CA ALA A 175 20.83 3.58 19.07
C ALA A 175 21.32 2.12 18.92
N ARG A 176 20.44 1.16 19.21
CA ARG A 176 20.67 -0.26 18.97
C ARG A 176 19.79 -0.73 17.81
N VAL A 177 20.32 -1.59 16.96
CA VAL A 177 19.61 -2.13 15.80
C VAL A 177 19.61 -3.66 15.83
N SER A 178 18.49 -4.25 15.44
CA SER A 178 18.34 -5.68 15.13
C SER A 178 17.77 -5.87 13.73
N LEU A 179 18.09 -7.01 13.10
CA LEU A 179 17.53 -7.43 11.83
C LEU A 179 16.95 -8.83 11.97
N ARG A 180 15.67 -8.95 11.68
CA ARG A 180 14.91 -10.19 11.55
C ARG A 180 14.53 -10.40 10.09
N VAL A 181 14.70 -11.63 9.60
CA VAL A 181 14.36 -11.99 8.21
C VAL A 181 13.43 -13.19 8.22
N TYR A 182 12.40 -13.15 7.39
CA TYR A 182 11.52 -14.29 7.15
C TYR A 182 11.38 -14.60 5.66
N GLY A 183 10.92 -15.80 5.33
CA GLY A 183 10.67 -16.20 3.94
C GLY A 183 11.93 -16.56 3.13
N HIS A 184 13.12 -16.56 3.74
CA HIS A 184 14.39 -16.85 3.06
C HIS A 184 14.75 -18.34 2.99
N LYS A 185 13.92 -19.26 3.50
CA LYS A 185 14.18 -20.71 3.46
C LYS A 185 13.16 -21.44 2.60
N GLY A 186 13.64 -22.45 1.88
CA GLY A 186 12.81 -23.28 1.01
C GLY A 186 12.55 -22.61 -0.34
N SER A 187 11.32 -22.72 -0.83
CA SER A 187 10.85 -22.07 -2.05
C SER A 187 9.36 -21.72 -1.95
N ASN A 188 8.82 -21.04 -2.96
CA ASN A 188 7.39 -20.77 -3.13
C ASN A 188 6.55 -22.01 -3.53
N ALA A 189 7.13 -23.20 -3.51
CA ALA A 189 6.38 -24.43 -3.73
C ALA A 189 5.62 -24.83 -2.46
N ASP A 190 4.41 -25.39 -2.61
CA ASP A 190 3.56 -25.80 -1.48
C ASP A 190 4.26 -26.80 -0.55
N GLU A 191 5.11 -27.69 -1.10
CA GLU A 191 5.91 -28.65 -0.33
C GLU A 191 6.89 -27.98 0.65
N HIS A 192 7.32 -26.76 0.35
CA HIS A 192 8.23 -25.98 1.20
C HIS A 192 7.50 -24.95 2.07
N LYS A 193 6.17 -24.84 1.96
CA LYS A 193 5.37 -23.87 2.73
C LYS A 193 5.63 -24.01 4.23
N GLN A 194 5.58 -25.22 4.78
CA GLN A 194 5.81 -25.44 6.22
C GLN A 194 7.22 -25.01 6.66
N LEU A 195 8.25 -25.31 5.85
CA LEU A 195 9.63 -24.91 6.14
C LEU A 195 9.75 -23.38 6.13
N SER A 196 9.26 -22.73 5.07
CA SER A 196 9.35 -21.28 4.92
C SER A 196 8.56 -20.54 6.00
N CYS A 197 7.33 -20.97 6.27
CA CYS A 197 6.46 -20.37 7.27
C CYS A 197 6.95 -20.59 8.71
N GLY A 198 7.75 -21.63 8.95
CA GLY A 198 8.44 -21.84 10.22
C GLY A 198 9.68 -20.96 10.39
N SER A 199 10.21 -20.39 9.30
CA SER A 199 11.52 -19.75 9.24
C SER A 199 11.41 -18.23 9.34
N SER A 200 11.61 -17.71 10.55
CA SER A 200 11.83 -16.29 10.84
C SER A 200 12.99 -16.20 11.83
N GLU A 201 14.09 -15.58 11.42
CA GLU A 201 15.37 -15.63 12.13
C GLU A 201 15.84 -14.22 12.50
N LEU A 202 16.32 -14.05 13.73
CA LEU A 202 17.05 -12.85 14.16
C LEU A 202 18.50 -13.01 13.70
N VAL A 203 18.82 -12.38 12.59
CA VAL A 203 20.09 -12.59 11.86
C VAL A 203 21.15 -11.57 12.27
N TYR A 204 20.71 -10.43 12.79
CA TYR A 204 21.54 -9.44 13.47
C TYR A 204 20.88 -9.14 14.83
N PRO A 205 21.40 -9.67 15.95
CA PRO A 205 20.85 -9.43 17.28
C PRO A 205 20.90 -7.95 17.66
N LEU A 206 20.05 -7.53 18.60
CA LEU A 206 19.98 -6.14 19.04
C LEU A 206 21.29 -5.67 19.69
N GLN A 207 22.04 -4.86 18.95
CA GLN A 207 23.37 -4.37 19.34
C GLN A 207 23.60 -2.97 18.75
N PRO A 208 24.60 -2.21 19.22
CA PRO A 208 25.03 -0.99 18.53
C PRO A 208 25.28 -1.25 17.05
N PHE A 209 25.04 -0.24 16.22
CA PHE A 209 25.24 -0.38 14.78
C PHE A 209 26.69 -0.75 14.44
N ASP A 210 26.85 -1.83 13.66
CA ASP A 210 28.10 -2.30 13.09
C ASP A 210 27.88 -2.51 11.59
N ALA A 211 28.43 -1.61 10.78
CA ALA A 211 28.21 -1.55 9.34
C ALA A 211 28.62 -2.86 8.63
N GLN A 212 29.74 -3.44 9.03
CA GLN A 212 30.27 -4.65 8.40
C GLN A 212 29.39 -5.85 8.75
N ARG A 213 29.07 -6.03 10.04
CA ARG A 213 28.24 -7.16 10.49
C ARG A 213 26.82 -7.10 9.93
N LEU A 214 26.24 -5.90 9.81
CA LEU A 214 24.90 -5.76 9.23
C LEU A 214 24.92 -6.09 7.74
N ALA A 215 25.90 -5.58 6.98
CA ALA A 215 26.06 -5.90 5.57
C ALA A 215 26.27 -7.42 5.35
N GLU A 216 27.11 -8.05 6.18
CA GLU A 216 27.31 -9.50 6.16
C GLU A 216 26.02 -10.28 6.46
N ALA A 217 25.18 -9.81 7.38
CA ALA A 217 23.87 -10.41 7.64
C ALA A 217 22.94 -10.26 6.43
N LEU A 218 22.81 -9.05 5.87
CA LEU A 218 21.93 -8.78 4.72
C LEU A 218 22.31 -9.60 3.48
N HIS A 219 23.60 -9.89 3.26
CA HIS A 219 24.07 -10.65 2.10
C HIS A 219 23.78 -12.16 2.17
N GLN A 220 23.31 -12.70 3.29
CA GLN A 220 23.09 -14.14 3.46
C GLN A 220 21.76 -14.65 2.87
N PHE A 221 20.85 -13.76 2.47
CA PHE A 221 19.47 -14.12 2.14
C PHE A 221 19.10 -13.82 0.70
N GLU A 222 18.34 -14.73 0.10
CA GLU A 222 17.76 -14.59 -1.23
C GLU A 222 16.23 -14.69 -1.15
N PRO A 223 15.50 -13.95 -2.00
CA PRO A 223 14.04 -13.92 -1.98
C PRO A 223 13.46 -15.22 -2.55
N THR A 224 13.04 -16.17 -1.70
CA THR A 224 12.76 -17.55 -2.16
C THR A 224 11.47 -18.18 -1.67
N GLY A 225 11.03 -17.89 -0.45
CA GLY A 225 9.94 -18.59 0.23
C GLY A 225 8.67 -17.77 0.46
N TRP A 226 7.87 -18.22 1.40
CA TRP A 226 6.55 -17.70 1.76
C TRP A 226 6.59 -16.58 2.80
N THR A 227 5.59 -15.70 2.76
CA THR A 227 5.45 -14.50 3.60
C THR A 227 4.83 -14.83 4.96
N SER A 228 5.60 -14.64 6.04
CA SER A 228 5.25 -15.00 7.42
C SER A 228 5.26 -13.77 8.36
N ILE A 229 4.31 -12.85 8.18
CA ILE A 229 4.28 -11.56 8.89
C ILE A 229 3.88 -11.77 10.35
N ALA A 230 2.79 -12.48 10.62
CA ALA A 230 2.23 -12.70 11.94
C ALA A 230 3.26 -13.33 12.89
N ARG A 231 3.94 -14.39 12.43
CA ARG A 231 5.00 -15.05 13.20
C ARG A 231 6.18 -14.12 13.47
N SER A 232 6.55 -13.30 12.49
CA SER A 232 7.68 -12.38 12.65
C SER A 232 7.38 -11.26 13.63
N LEU A 233 6.15 -10.74 13.65
CA LEU A 233 5.70 -9.79 14.67
C LEU A 233 5.69 -10.40 16.08
N GLN A 234 5.25 -11.65 16.22
CA GLN A 234 5.29 -12.38 17.49
C GLN A 234 6.73 -12.59 17.99
N LEU A 235 7.66 -12.90 17.08
CA LEU A 235 9.07 -13.09 17.44
C LEU A 235 9.78 -11.77 17.74
N ALA A 236 9.43 -10.67 17.08
CA ALA A 236 9.94 -9.34 17.43
C ALA A 236 9.57 -8.95 18.87
N GLN A 237 8.38 -9.35 19.34
CA GLN A 237 8.01 -9.19 20.75
C GLN A 237 8.99 -9.93 21.69
N VAL A 238 9.43 -11.12 21.29
CA VAL A 238 10.37 -11.95 22.07
C VAL A 238 11.77 -11.34 22.04
N ASP A 239 12.23 -10.88 20.87
CA ASP A 239 13.55 -10.29 20.69
C ASP A 239 13.72 -9.04 21.56
N LEU A 240 12.67 -8.23 21.65
CA LEU A 240 12.66 -7.00 22.43
C LEU A 240 12.18 -7.18 23.87
N ALA A 241 11.86 -8.40 24.32
CA ALA A 241 11.21 -8.65 25.62
C ALA A 241 12.00 -8.12 26.84
N ALA A 242 13.32 -7.96 26.74
CA ALA A 242 14.14 -7.37 27.81
C ALA A 242 14.07 -5.83 27.87
N PHE A 243 13.44 -5.18 26.88
CA PHE A 243 13.45 -3.73 26.67
C PHE A 243 12.04 -3.16 26.86
N GLY A 244 11.53 -3.19 28.10
CA GLY A 244 10.20 -2.65 28.40
C GLY A 244 10.07 -1.15 28.10
N ALA A 245 8.86 -0.71 27.78
CA ALA A 245 8.55 0.67 27.39
C ALA A 245 8.77 1.73 28.49
N GLU A 246 9.06 1.30 29.72
CA GLU A 246 9.39 2.18 30.85
C GLU A 246 10.67 2.96 30.58
N ASP A 247 11.73 2.27 30.12
CA ASP A 247 13.08 2.82 29.92
C ASP A 247 13.52 2.80 28.44
N ASN A 248 12.73 2.19 27.55
CA ASN A 248 13.11 1.96 26.16
C ASN A 248 12.07 2.53 25.19
N THR A 249 12.54 3.31 24.24
CA THR A 249 11.82 3.61 23.00
C THR A 249 12.12 2.50 21.99
N ASN A 250 11.15 1.62 21.75
CA ASN A 250 11.28 0.54 20.76
C ASN A 250 10.56 0.91 19.47
N VAL A 251 11.23 0.77 18.34
CA VAL A 251 10.68 1.02 17.01
C VAL A 251 10.86 -0.23 16.16
N ILE A 252 9.79 -0.69 15.52
CA ILE A 252 9.82 -1.86 14.62
C ILE A 252 9.50 -1.40 13.20
N TYR A 253 10.35 -1.76 12.24
CA TYR A 253 10.12 -1.53 10.81
C TYR A 253 9.81 -2.84 10.12
N LEU A 254 8.54 -3.03 9.71
CA LEU A 254 8.15 -4.15 8.86
C LEU A 254 8.25 -3.75 7.40
N VAL A 255 9.16 -4.37 6.65
CA VAL A 255 9.34 -4.16 5.21
C VAL A 255 8.80 -5.38 4.48
N SER A 256 7.71 -5.21 3.74
CA SER A 256 7.05 -6.32 3.03
C SER A 256 6.49 -5.88 1.67
N ASP A 257 6.50 -6.78 0.69
CA ASP A 257 5.94 -6.53 -0.64
C ASP A 257 4.61 -7.25 -0.93
N GLY A 258 4.01 -7.88 0.08
CA GLY A 258 2.88 -8.78 -0.14
C GLY A 258 1.99 -9.02 1.08
N ILE A 259 1.06 -9.96 0.89
CA ILE A 259 0.16 -10.45 1.95
C ILE A 259 0.80 -11.59 2.72
N GLU A 260 0.33 -11.83 3.94
CA GLU A 260 0.52 -13.06 4.69
C GLU A 260 0.09 -14.27 3.84
N THR A 261 1.00 -15.24 3.70
CA THR A 261 0.73 -16.48 2.96
C THR A 261 0.98 -17.74 3.81
N CYS A 262 1.22 -17.57 5.10
CA CYS A 262 1.54 -18.63 6.06
C CYS A 262 0.41 -18.93 7.06
N ASP A 263 -0.84 -18.63 6.69
CA ASP A 263 -2.07 -18.95 7.43
C ASP A 263 -2.15 -18.28 8.84
N GLY A 264 -1.28 -17.30 9.11
CA GLY A 264 -1.32 -16.48 10.32
C GLY A 264 -2.30 -15.31 10.23
N ASP A 265 -2.55 -14.67 11.37
CA ASP A 265 -3.32 -13.41 11.45
C ASP A 265 -2.38 -12.25 11.85
N PRO A 266 -1.85 -11.50 10.87
CA PRO A 266 -0.90 -10.44 11.15
C PRO A 266 -1.56 -9.20 11.78
N VAL A 267 -2.87 -9.01 11.60
CA VAL A 267 -3.62 -7.89 12.19
C VAL A 267 -3.79 -8.13 13.69
N THR A 268 -4.16 -9.35 14.08
CA THR A 268 -4.23 -9.74 15.50
C THR A 268 -2.85 -9.70 16.14
N ALA A 269 -1.81 -10.25 15.47
CA ALA A 269 -0.45 -10.20 15.98
C ALA A 269 0.05 -8.76 16.21
N ALA A 270 -0.23 -7.83 15.29
CA ALA A 270 0.12 -6.42 15.42
C ALA A 270 -0.60 -5.73 16.60
N LYS A 271 -1.87 -6.07 16.82
CA LYS A 271 -2.67 -5.57 17.95
C LYS A 271 -2.17 -6.09 19.30
N GLU A 272 -1.73 -7.33 19.35
CA GLU A 272 -1.13 -7.91 20.56
C GLU A 272 0.23 -7.28 20.85
N LEU A 273 1.05 -7.11 19.81
CA LEU A 273 2.36 -6.48 19.88
C LEU A 273 2.27 -5.05 20.42
N SER A 274 1.32 -4.23 19.95
CA SER A 274 1.15 -2.85 20.43
C SER A 274 0.70 -2.75 21.89
N ARG A 275 0.08 -3.80 22.43
CA ARG A 275 -0.40 -3.91 23.82
C ARG A 275 0.56 -4.67 24.73
N SER A 276 1.68 -5.13 24.20
CA SER A 276 2.72 -5.81 24.98
C SER A 276 3.49 -4.82 25.86
N HIS A 277 4.28 -5.31 26.82
CA HIS A 277 5.06 -4.46 27.72
C HIS A 277 6.19 -3.67 27.01
N ILE A 278 6.57 -4.07 25.80
CA ILE A 278 7.55 -3.34 24.99
C ILE A 278 6.93 -2.19 24.20
N MET A 279 5.59 -2.15 24.09
CA MET A 279 4.76 -1.14 23.39
C MET A 279 5.48 -0.48 22.20
N PRO A 280 5.85 -1.22 21.15
CA PRO A 280 6.73 -0.69 20.14
C PRO A 280 5.97 0.21 19.16
N LEU A 281 6.66 1.20 18.61
CA LEU A 281 6.19 1.95 17.46
C LEU A 281 6.36 1.09 16.19
N LEU A 282 5.28 0.48 15.70
CA LEU A 282 5.30 -0.32 14.48
C LEU A 282 5.14 0.58 13.23
N ASN A 283 6.15 0.57 12.36
CA ASN A 283 6.15 1.23 11.07
C ASN A 283 6.14 0.17 9.96
N VAL A 284 5.09 0.16 9.15
CA VAL A 284 4.90 -0.79 8.06
C VAL A 284 5.21 -0.12 6.74
N ILE A 285 6.20 -0.64 6.03
CA ILE A 285 6.66 -0.18 4.72
C ILE A 285 6.25 -1.23 3.69
N GLY A 286 5.23 -0.89 2.89
CA GLY A 286 4.84 -1.66 1.72
C GLY A 286 5.72 -1.31 0.54
N PHE A 287 6.45 -2.27 -0.02
CA PHE A 287 7.34 -2.05 -1.16
C PHE A 287 6.80 -2.60 -2.48
N ASP A 288 6.37 -1.69 -3.37
CA ASP A 288 5.77 -2.02 -4.67
C ASP A 288 4.68 -3.11 -4.54
N VAL A 289 3.70 -2.83 -3.68
CA VAL A 289 2.68 -3.79 -3.26
C VAL A 289 1.41 -3.63 -4.09
N ASN A 290 0.77 -4.75 -4.43
CA ASN A 290 -0.56 -4.74 -5.06
C ASN A 290 -1.67 -4.29 -4.10
N ALA A 291 -2.88 -4.04 -4.61
CA ALA A 291 -3.99 -3.50 -3.81
C ALA A 291 -4.35 -4.34 -2.57
N ASP A 292 -4.31 -5.67 -2.67
CA ASP A 292 -4.63 -6.57 -1.56
C ASP A 292 -3.56 -6.54 -0.46
N GLY A 293 -2.27 -6.53 -0.85
CA GLY A 293 -1.16 -6.37 0.09
C GLY A 293 -1.19 -5.01 0.77
N GLN A 294 -1.42 -3.93 0.01
CA GLN A 294 -1.56 -2.59 0.62
C GLN A 294 -2.69 -2.55 1.64
N LYS A 295 -3.83 -3.18 1.35
CA LYS A 295 -4.95 -3.27 2.29
C LYS A 295 -4.54 -3.98 3.58
N GLN A 296 -3.92 -5.14 3.49
CA GLN A 296 -3.51 -5.90 4.68
C GLN A 296 -2.44 -5.17 5.49
N LEU A 297 -1.42 -4.61 4.83
CA LEU A 297 -0.36 -3.83 5.49
C LEU A 297 -0.89 -2.56 6.16
N LYS A 298 -1.86 -1.86 5.54
CA LYS A 298 -2.60 -0.74 6.16
C LYS A 298 -3.34 -1.22 7.42
N GLN A 299 -4.01 -2.37 7.38
CA GLN A 299 -4.72 -2.93 8.53
C GLN A 299 -3.78 -3.32 9.69
N ILE A 300 -2.61 -3.87 9.38
CA ILE A 300 -1.56 -4.21 10.36
C ILE A 300 -1.10 -2.94 11.09
N ALA A 301 -0.75 -1.90 10.34
CA ALA A 301 -0.34 -0.62 10.91
C ALA A 301 -1.45 -0.03 11.80
N GLN A 302 -2.69 0.00 11.32
CA GLN A 302 -3.84 0.51 12.08
C GLN A 302 -4.06 -0.28 13.38
N ALA A 303 -3.96 -1.61 13.33
CA ALA A 303 -4.17 -2.46 14.49
C ALA A 303 -3.09 -2.28 15.57
N ALA A 304 -1.87 -1.94 15.17
CA ALA A 304 -0.79 -1.57 16.09
C ALA A 304 -0.86 -0.09 16.54
N GLU A 305 -1.80 0.70 16.01
CA GLU A 305 -1.79 2.17 16.09
C GLU A 305 -0.45 2.76 15.59
N GLY A 306 0.18 2.06 14.65
CA GLY A 306 1.45 2.37 14.01
C GLY A 306 1.28 3.21 12.75
N LEU A 307 2.30 3.21 11.88
CA LEU A 307 2.31 3.94 10.62
C LEU A 307 2.35 2.99 9.43
N TYR A 308 1.74 3.40 8.32
CA TYR A 308 1.88 2.74 7.04
C TYR A 308 2.44 3.70 6.00
N ALA A 309 3.38 3.22 5.18
CA ALA A 309 3.85 3.90 4.00
C ALA A 309 3.93 2.93 2.82
N ASN A 310 3.52 3.42 1.65
CA ASN A 310 3.72 2.71 0.39
C ASN A 310 4.88 3.36 -0.35
N VAL A 311 5.83 2.55 -0.79
CA VAL A 311 7.05 3.00 -1.46
C VAL A 311 7.21 2.24 -2.76
N THR A 312 7.43 2.97 -3.85
CA THR A 312 7.48 2.42 -5.22
C THR A 312 8.88 2.50 -5.83
N ASN A 313 9.83 3.14 -5.14
CA ASN A 313 11.21 3.28 -5.57
C ASN A 313 12.16 3.52 -4.38
N GLN A 314 13.47 3.51 -4.66
CA GLN A 314 14.53 3.67 -3.66
C GLN A 314 14.46 5.01 -2.92
N GLU A 315 14.19 6.10 -3.62
CA GLU A 315 14.15 7.46 -3.04
C GLU A 315 13.00 7.59 -2.03
N GLN A 316 11.83 7.06 -2.38
CA GLN A 316 10.68 7.00 -1.47
C GLN A 316 10.97 6.10 -0.27
N PHE A 317 11.59 4.93 -0.48
CA PHE A 317 11.99 4.05 0.60
C PHE A 317 12.95 4.74 1.57
N GLN A 318 13.99 5.39 1.03
CA GLN A 318 14.93 6.19 1.83
C GLN A 318 14.19 7.31 2.58
N ALA A 319 13.29 8.04 1.92
CA ALA A 319 12.50 9.09 2.57
C ALA A 319 11.60 8.59 3.71
N GLU A 320 11.13 7.34 3.65
CA GLU A 320 10.40 6.71 4.75
C GLU A 320 11.33 6.35 5.92
N LEU A 321 12.51 5.80 5.64
CA LEU A 321 13.51 5.47 6.66
C LEU A 321 14.12 6.72 7.32
N GLU A 322 14.27 7.80 6.56
CA GLU A 322 14.65 9.13 7.05
C GLU A 322 13.73 9.61 8.18
N ARG A 323 12.49 9.12 8.29
CA ARG A 323 11.64 9.43 9.45
C ARG A 323 12.12 8.79 10.73
N ALA A 324 12.63 7.56 10.72
CA ALA A 324 13.24 7.04 11.95
C ALA A 324 14.48 7.83 12.32
N ARG A 325 15.24 8.32 11.32
CA ARG A 325 16.33 9.24 11.59
C ARG A 325 15.82 10.51 12.26
N GLU A 326 14.72 11.11 11.79
CA GLU A 326 14.12 12.29 12.45
C GLU A 326 13.72 12.01 13.91
N ILE A 327 13.11 10.85 14.21
CA ILE A 327 12.77 10.45 15.58
C ILE A 327 14.04 10.30 16.42
N ALA A 328 15.05 9.65 15.87
CA ALA A 328 16.28 9.35 16.58
C ALA A 328 17.17 10.59 16.78
N GLU A 329 17.20 11.53 15.82
CA GLU A 329 17.81 12.85 15.97
C GLU A 329 17.10 13.68 17.04
N LYS A 330 15.78 13.62 17.10
CA LYS A 330 15.01 14.28 18.17
C LYS A 330 15.28 13.64 19.52
N TRP A 331 15.42 12.32 19.59
CA TRP A 331 15.83 11.62 20.80
C TRP A 331 17.20 12.13 21.29
N GLU A 332 18.18 12.22 20.39
CA GLU A 332 19.50 12.76 20.69
C GLU A 332 19.47 14.25 21.08
N LYS A 333 18.60 15.06 20.47
CA LYS A 333 18.40 16.46 20.84
C LYS A 333 17.72 16.60 22.20
N TRP A 334 16.67 15.83 22.47
CA TRP A 334 16.00 15.76 23.78
C TRP A 334 16.98 15.36 24.89
N LYS A 335 17.82 14.36 24.63
CA LYS A 335 18.86 13.92 25.56
C LYS A 335 19.89 15.02 25.86
N ARG A 336 20.11 15.94 24.91
CA ARG A 336 21.05 17.07 25.05
C ARG A 336 20.42 18.32 25.65
N ASP A 337 19.19 18.67 25.30
CA ASP A 337 18.53 19.93 25.65
C ASP A 337 17.01 19.72 25.86
N ALA A 338 16.58 19.55 27.11
CA ALA A 338 15.17 19.56 27.46
C ALA A 338 14.63 21.01 27.48
N LEU A 339 14.24 21.55 26.33
CA LEU A 339 13.25 22.65 26.10
C LEU A 339 13.57 23.44 24.82
N SER A 340 13.04 23.03 23.65
CA SER A 340 12.96 23.88 22.45
C SER A 340 12.01 23.32 21.36
N GLU A 341 10.88 22.70 21.70
CA GLU A 341 10.15 21.89 20.70
C GLU A 341 8.87 22.52 20.12
N ALA A 342 8.18 23.43 20.81
CA ALA A 342 6.84 23.87 20.37
C ALA A 342 6.84 24.58 19.00
N ASP A 343 7.75 25.54 18.76
CA ASP A 343 7.82 26.25 17.48
C ASP A 343 8.40 25.39 16.36
N ALA A 344 9.36 24.51 16.67
CA ALA A 344 9.90 23.55 15.72
C ALA A 344 8.84 22.53 15.25
N VAL A 345 8.00 22.05 16.17
CA VAL A 345 6.87 21.16 15.88
C VAL A 345 5.83 21.86 15.01
N ARG A 346 5.49 23.14 15.27
CA ARG A 346 4.56 23.90 14.42
C ARG A 346 5.08 24.13 13.01
N ILE A 347 6.37 24.46 12.86
CA ILE A 347 7.03 24.59 11.55
C ILE A 347 7.02 23.24 10.81
N ASP A 348 7.28 22.14 11.51
CA ASP A 348 7.28 20.80 10.92
C ASP A 348 5.87 20.38 10.46
N ARG A 349 4.83 20.69 11.25
CA ARG A 349 3.44 20.41 10.87
C ARG A 349 3.06 21.03 9.53
N ARG A 350 3.43 22.28 9.28
CA ARG A 350 3.19 22.97 8.00
C ARG A 350 3.94 22.33 6.83
N LYS A 351 5.21 21.92 7.02
CA LYS A 351 5.97 21.22 5.98
C LYS A 351 5.29 19.92 5.53
N TRP A 352 4.64 19.20 6.44
CA TRP A 352 3.87 17.99 6.09
C TRP A 352 2.60 18.30 5.30
N ILE A 353 1.91 19.39 5.61
CA ILE A 353 0.78 19.86 4.80
C ILE A 353 1.26 20.22 3.39
N ASP A 354 2.38 20.93 3.25
CA ASP A 354 2.93 21.30 1.93
C ASP A 354 3.31 20.06 1.11
N ARG A 355 3.87 19.03 1.75
CA ARG A 355 4.17 17.73 1.10
C ARG A 355 2.90 17.00 0.69
N TYR A 356 1.87 17.00 1.54
CA TYR A 356 0.58 16.40 1.26
C TYR A 356 -0.13 17.09 0.08
N ASP A 357 -0.14 18.43 0.06
CA ASP A 357 -0.70 19.22 -1.05
C ASP A 357 0.02 18.91 -2.37
N ARG A 358 1.35 18.83 -2.32
CA ARG A 358 2.17 18.50 -3.50
C ARG A 358 1.91 17.08 -4.01
N ASP A 359 1.86 16.08 -3.13
CA ASP A 359 1.59 14.68 -3.50
C ASP A 359 0.22 14.56 -4.20
N TRP A 360 -0.82 15.19 -3.65
CA TRP A 360 -2.14 15.24 -4.28
C TRP A 360 -2.11 15.94 -5.64
N TYR A 361 -1.40 17.07 -5.74
CA TYR A 361 -1.26 17.80 -7.01
C TYR A 361 -0.57 16.94 -8.08
N GLU A 362 0.56 16.30 -7.75
CA GLU A 362 1.31 15.46 -8.67
C GLU A 362 0.52 14.23 -9.13
N LYS A 363 -0.21 13.59 -8.20
CA LYS A 363 -1.13 12.48 -8.50
C LYS A 363 -2.26 12.92 -9.43
N ASN A 364 -2.94 14.02 -9.11
CA ASN A 364 -4.03 14.54 -9.95
C ASN A 364 -3.55 14.86 -11.36
N TRP A 365 -2.40 15.53 -11.46
CA TRP A 365 -1.79 15.88 -12.73
C TRP A 365 -1.42 14.64 -13.55
N ARG A 366 -0.78 13.64 -12.92
CA ARG A 366 -0.41 12.38 -13.56
C ARG A 366 -1.63 11.58 -14.02
N GLU A 367 -2.64 11.42 -13.16
CA GLU A 367 -3.92 10.75 -13.49
C GLU A 367 -4.56 11.41 -14.71
N SER A 368 -4.73 12.75 -14.66
CA SER A 368 -5.35 13.52 -15.73
C SER A 368 -4.57 13.44 -17.05
N LEU A 369 -3.24 13.47 -17.02
CA LEU A 369 -2.41 13.32 -18.22
C LEU A 369 -2.47 11.90 -18.81
N ASN A 370 -2.40 10.87 -17.96
CA ASN A 370 -2.51 9.49 -18.41
C ASN A 370 -3.85 9.20 -19.07
N VAL A 371 -4.95 9.64 -18.46
CA VAL A 371 -6.29 9.49 -19.00
C VAL A 371 -6.44 10.25 -20.31
N GLY A 372 -5.90 11.48 -20.39
CA GLY A 372 -5.88 12.26 -21.63
C GLY A 372 -5.13 11.54 -22.75
N ALA A 373 -3.93 11.02 -22.46
CA ALA A 373 -3.14 10.25 -23.42
C ALA A 373 -3.86 8.95 -23.85
N ALA A 374 -4.58 8.28 -22.95
CA ALA A 374 -5.37 7.10 -23.27
C ALA A 374 -6.55 7.42 -24.19
N ILE A 375 -7.26 8.53 -23.94
CA ILE A 375 -8.33 9.01 -24.83
C ILE A 375 -7.78 9.31 -26.23
N GLU A 376 -6.64 9.99 -26.34
CA GLU A 376 -5.99 10.27 -27.63
C GLU A 376 -5.54 9.00 -28.35
N TYR A 377 -4.96 8.04 -27.63
CA TYR A 377 -4.56 6.75 -28.18
C TYR A 377 -5.75 5.97 -28.75
N LEU A 378 -6.84 5.88 -27.99
CA LEU A 378 -8.06 5.17 -28.40
C LEU A 378 -8.72 5.84 -29.62
N ALA A 379 -8.67 7.17 -29.72
CA ALA A 379 -9.17 7.89 -30.87
C ALA A 379 -8.29 7.64 -32.12
N ALA A 380 -6.96 7.69 -31.95
CA ALA A 380 -6.01 7.47 -33.04
C ALA A 380 -6.06 6.04 -33.61
N THR A 381 -6.38 5.04 -32.78
CA THR A 381 -6.57 3.65 -33.20
C THR A 381 -7.98 3.36 -33.74
N GLY A 382 -8.85 4.36 -33.81
CA GLY A 382 -10.24 4.22 -34.27
C GLY A 382 -11.15 3.46 -33.31
N LYS A 383 -10.71 3.22 -32.07
CA LYS A 383 -11.51 2.55 -31.05
C LYS A 383 -12.62 3.42 -30.50
N ILE A 384 -12.47 4.75 -30.51
CA ILE A 384 -13.54 5.66 -30.10
C ILE A 384 -13.81 6.71 -31.18
N GLY A 385 -15.08 7.04 -31.34
CA GLY A 385 -15.54 8.12 -32.22
C GLY A 385 -15.34 9.52 -31.63
N SER A 386 -15.64 10.53 -32.42
CA SER A 386 -15.44 11.95 -32.07
C SER A 386 -16.32 12.40 -30.89
N GLN A 387 -17.55 11.89 -30.83
CA GLN A 387 -18.50 12.23 -29.77
C GLN A 387 -18.08 11.61 -28.44
N ALA A 388 -17.68 10.33 -28.48
CA ALA A 388 -17.12 9.61 -27.34
C ALA A 388 -15.88 10.30 -26.78
N LYS A 389 -14.92 10.67 -27.66
CA LYS A 389 -13.72 11.41 -27.28
C LYS A 389 -14.05 12.70 -26.51
N THR A 390 -15.02 13.46 -27.01
CA THR A 390 -15.45 14.71 -26.38
C THR A 390 -16.06 14.47 -25.00
N TYR A 391 -16.91 13.46 -24.86
CA TYR A 391 -17.53 13.10 -23.59
C TYR A 391 -16.49 12.63 -22.55
N LEU A 392 -15.59 11.72 -22.94
CA LEU A 392 -14.54 11.20 -22.05
C LEU A 392 -13.58 12.31 -21.60
N THR A 393 -13.29 13.27 -22.48
CA THR A 393 -12.47 14.44 -22.14
C THR A 393 -13.13 15.29 -21.06
N ARG A 394 -14.45 15.45 -21.11
CA ARG A 394 -15.22 16.16 -20.07
C ARG A 394 -15.18 15.40 -18.74
N MET A 395 -15.41 14.08 -18.75
CA MET A 395 -15.32 13.27 -17.53
C MET A 395 -13.94 13.37 -16.86
N ARG A 396 -12.86 13.36 -17.67
CA ARG A 396 -11.49 13.59 -17.19
C ARG A 396 -11.33 14.94 -16.49
N GLN A 397 -11.89 16.01 -17.07
CA GLN A 397 -11.84 17.36 -16.49
C GLN A 397 -12.66 17.46 -15.20
N GLU A 398 -13.84 16.82 -15.15
CA GLU A 398 -14.68 16.76 -13.95
C GLU A 398 -13.97 16.02 -12.81
N ARG A 399 -13.29 14.90 -13.14
CA ARG A 399 -12.43 14.17 -12.21
C ARG A 399 -11.30 15.03 -11.67
N GLU A 400 -10.56 15.70 -12.54
CA GLU A 400 -9.45 16.59 -12.17
C GLU A 400 -9.92 17.74 -11.26
N ALA A 401 -11.10 18.31 -11.54
CA ALA A 401 -11.71 19.35 -10.73
C ALA A 401 -12.17 18.84 -9.36
N LEU A 402 -12.75 17.64 -9.30
CA LEU A 402 -13.12 17.01 -8.02
C LEU A 402 -11.88 16.82 -7.15
N VAL A 403 -10.82 16.21 -7.67
CA VAL A 403 -9.58 15.96 -6.93
C VAL A 403 -8.94 17.28 -6.46
N THR A 404 -8.94 18.32 -7.29
CA THR A 404 -8.42 19.66 -6.92
C THR A 404 -9.20 20.25 -5.75
N ARG A 405 -10.54 20.25 -5.82
CA ARG A 405 -11.39 20.77 -4.72
C ARG A 405 -11.24 19.95 -3.44
N SER A 406 -11.16 18.62 -3.56
CA SER A 406 -10.93 17.73 -2.43
C SER A 406 -9.57 18.00 -1.77
N LYS A 407 -8.50 18.20 -2.55
CA LYS A 407 -7.19 18.60 -2.02
C LYS A 407 -7.27 19.90 -1.24
N GLU A 408 -7.90 20.93 -1.81
CA GLU A 408 -8.05 22.25 -1.18
C GLU A 408 -8.85 22.16 0.14
N GLU A 409 -9.96 21.42 0.14
CA GLU A 409 -10.78 21.14 1.32
C GLU A 409 -9.95 20.48 2.43
N LEU A 410 -9.22 19.41 2.10
CA LEU A 410 -8.42 18.65 3.07
C LEU A 410 -7.22 19.45 3.58
N THR A 411 -6.58 20.24 2.72
CA THR A 411 -5.43 21.09 3.09
C THR A 411 -5.88 22.22 4.02
N ALA A 412 -6.99 22.89 3.72
CA ALA A 412 -7.57 23.90 4.60
C ALA A 412 -7.99 23.31 5.95
N TYR A 413 -8.57 22.10 5.93
CA TYR A 413 -8.91 21.37 7.14
C TYR A 413 -7.67 21.05 7.99
N LEU A 414 -6.59 20.53 7.39
CA LEU A 414 -5.34 20.27 8.09
C LEU A 414 -4.73 21.57 8.66
N LEU A 415 -4.75 22.68 7.93
CA LEU A 415 -4.25 23.96 8.43
C LEU A 415 -4.95 24.39 9.73
N ASN A 416 -6.27 24.21 9.83
CA ASN A 416 -7.03 24.50 11.05
C ASN A 416 -6.67 23.58 12.23
N LEU A 417 -6.21 22.36 11.95
CA LEU A 417 -5.79 21.42 13.00
C LEU A 417 -4.41 21.76 13.58
N THR A 418 -3.58 22.56 12.90
CA THR A 418 -2.21 22.84 13.35
C THR A 418 -2.10 23.49 14.74
N GLU A 419 -3.17 24.12 15.22
CA GLU A 419 -3.26 24.79 16.54
C GLU A 419 -3.79 23.89 17.65
N LYS A 420 -4.23 22.66 17.35
CA LYS A 420 -4.82 21.72 18.30
C LYS A 420 -3.79 20.72 18.87
N SER A 421 -4.12 20.12 20.01
CA SER A 421 -3.38 18.97 20.57
C SER A 421 -3.55 17.73 19.71
N TYR A 422 -2.66 16.73 19.83
CA TYR A 422 -2.74 15.51 19.03
C TYR A 422 -4.07 14.75 19.24
N GLU A 423 -4.49 14.59 20.49
CA GLU A 423 -5.74 13.88 20.81
C GLU A 423 -6.98 14.59 20.25
N GLU A 424 -7.02 15.92 20.30
CA GLU A 424 -8.09 16.71 19.67
C GLU A 424 -8.11 16.55 18.15
N MET A 425 -6.94 16.57 17.50
CA MET A 425 -6.82 16.34 16.06
C MET A 425 -7.30 14.94 15.67
N ARG A 426 -6.87 13.91 16.41
CA ARG A 426 -7.27 12.52 16.18
C ARG A 426 -8.77 12.35 16.34
N ALA A 427 -9.35 12.81 17.45
CA ALA A 427 -10.77 12.69 17.73
C ALA A 427 -11.62 13.35 16.63
N GLU A 428 -11.20 14.52 16.14
CA GLU A 428 -11.93 15.23 15.09
C GLU A 428 -11.83 14.53 13.73
N ILE A 429 -10.65 13.98 13.37
CA ILE A 429 -10.52 13.19 12.14
C ILE A 429 -11.31 11.90 12.22
N GLU A 430 -11.26 11.19 13.34
CA GLU A 430 -12.07 9.99 13.55
C GLU A 430 -13.57 10.30 13.44
N GLN A 431 -14.03 11.43 13.99
CA GLN A 431 -15.43 11.85 13.89
C GLN A 431 -15.83 12.22 12.47
N LYS A 432 -14.96 12.90 11.72
CA LYS A 432 -15.27 13.45 10.39
C LYS A 432 -15.07 12.45 9.25
N TYR A 433 -14.17 11.47 9.41
CA TYR A 433 -13.74 10.56 8.35
C TYR A 433 -13.79 9.07 8.73
N ARG A 434 -14.41 8.66 9.85
CA ARG A 434 -14.83 7.25 9.99
C ARG A 434 -15.81 6.92 8.86
N GLY A 435 -15.42 5.97 8.01
CA GLY A 435 -16.36 5.22 7.20
C GLY A 435 -17.24 4.36 8.12
N GLU A 436 -18.55 4.38 7.87
CA GLU A 436 -19.43 3.28 8.27
C GLU A 436 -19.07 1.98 7.55
#